data_AF-A0AAD6LIU5-F1
#
_entry.id   AF-A0AAD6LIU5-F1
#
_cell.length_a   1.000
_cell.length_b   1.000
_cell.length_c   1.000
_cell.angle_alpha   90.00
_cell.angle_beta   90.00
_cell.angle_gamma   90.00
#
_symmetry.space_group_name_H-M   'P 1'
#
loop_
_entity.id
_entity.type
_entity.pdbx_description
1 polymer ?
#
loop_
_entity_poly.entity_id
_entity_poly.type
_entity_poly.pdbx_seq_one_letter_code
_entity_poly.pdbx_strand_id
1 'polypeptide(L)'
;MNLSKIGKHHCLLQFRIHINPQETNLPKIPFGPFNLFIQRRWKKPANTAQTRLESRTIDSKLNRLTTYLKKLKTILKIYELMSNRKRGPFVSLQLMSRWTNIVGLNVGMGEFVHKHPHVFDVFTHPVRRNLCCRISGKFKGLVSEEEGLVKDCELECAKRVKRLLMMSENGRLHVHALRLIRRELGLPEDFRESVLGKYKEDFRLVDLEIVELVDTDENFGVAEVEKWREKEYREKWLSEFETKFAFPINFPTGFKIERGFREKLKNWQMLPYLKPYEGNEVVQVGACGGKNRYEKRAVAMIHELLSLTVEKMVEVERLAHFKKDFGMEVNVREVLLKSPGIFYISTKGSTHTVILREAYSKGCLIEPNPIYVVRRKMLDLVLQGCRNTRELQAEEEIKKGSDSLIRKAFAGNTTVGEWVVPILESFDNVNDHDDPAEIIDASEEFDGC
;
A
#
# COMPACT_ATOMS: atom_id res chain seq x y z
N MET A 1 14.88 -60.41 12.24
CA MET A 1 16.15 -60.52 12.99
C MET A 1 16.92 -59.19 12.88
N ASN A 2 17.10 -58.55 14.04
CA ASN A 2 18.14 -57.60 14.52
C ASN A 2 18.65 -56.48 13.58
N LEU A 3 18.42 -55.17 13.82
CA LEU A 3 18.89 -54.24 14.88
C LEU A 3 20.42 -54.06 15.01
N SER A 4 20.94 -52.90 14.59
CA SER A 4 21.86 -52.00 15.36
C SER A 4 22.35 -50.83 14.45
N LYS A 5 21.99 -49.54 14.62
CA LYS A 5 22.37 -48.50 15.62
C LYS A 5 23.79 -47.88 15.46
N ILE A 6 23.84 -46.55 15.70
CA ILE A 6 24.99 -45.64 16.00
C ILE A 6 25.59 -44.97 14.74
N GLY A 7 25.86 -43.66 14.68
CA GLY A 7 25.78 -42.54 15.63
C GLY A 7 26.56 -41.34 15.06
N LYS A 8 26.00 -40.12 15.16
CA LYS A 8 26.61 -38.86 14.70
C LYS A 8 27.67 -38.39 15.70
N HIS A 9 28.85 -37.98 15.24
CA HIS A 9 29.84 -37.26 16.04
C HIS A 9 30.08 -35.85 15.51
N HIS A 10 29.88 -34.88 16.41
CA HIS A 10 30.23 -33.46 16.29
C HIS A 10 31.73 -33.28 16.58
N CYS A 11 32.47 -32.65 15.67
CA CYS A 11 33.82 -32.15 15.93
C CYS A 11 33.76 -30.77 16.63
N LEU A 12 34.32 -30.69 17.84
CA LEU A 12 34.67 -29.43 18.50
C LEU A 12 36.20 -29.29 18.47
N LEU A 13 36.68 -28.31 17.71
CA LEU A 13 38.09 -27.91 17.67
C LEU A 13 38.39 -27.03 18.89
N GLN A 14 39.30 -27.51 19.73
CA GLN A 14 39.79 -26.86 20.94
C GLN A 14 41.03 -26.02 20.57
N PHE A 15 40.94 -24.69 20.67
CA PHE A 15 42.11 -23.81 20.53
C PHE A 15 42.87 -23.72 21.85
N ARG A 16 44.13 -24.14 21.85
CA ARG A 16 45.06 -24.15 22.98
C ARG A 16 45.93 -22.90 22.91
N ILE A 17 45.81 -21.98 23.86
CA ILE A 17 46.69 -20.80 23.98
C ILE A 17 47.81 -21.14 24.97
N HIS A 18 49.06 -21.06 24.51
CA HIS A 18 50.26 -21.14 25.34
C HIS A 18 50.53 -19.78 26.00
N ILE A 19 50.77 -19.77 27.31
CA ILE A 19 51.33 -18.60 28.02
C ILE A 19 52.51 -19.11 28.87
N ASN A 20 53.67 -18.49 28.67
CA ASN A 20 54.95 -18.79 29.32
C ASN A 20 55.01 -18.11 30.71
N PRO A 21 55.54 -18.75 31.77
CA PRO A 21 55.52 -18.17 33.11
C PRO A 21 56.87 -17.51 33.46
N GLN A 22 56.84 -16.28 33.96
CA GLN A 22 57.87 -15.80 34.89
C GLN A 22 57.23 -15.04 36.05
N GLU A 23 57.80 -15.32 37.22
CA GLU A 23 57.32 -15.07 38.57
C GLU A 23 57.41 -13.61 38.98
N THR A 24 56.47 -13.14 39.81
CA THR A 24 56.76 -12.24 40.94
C THR A 24 55.72 -12.46 42.05
N ASN A 25 56.22 -12.67 43.26
CA ASN A 25 55.47 -13.03 44.47
C ASN A 25 54.85 -11.81 45.15
N LEU A 26 53.53 -11.80 45.34
CA LEU A 26 52.81 -10.98 46.32
C LEU A 26 51.64 -11.78 46.94
N PRO A 27 51.29 -11.54 48.22
CA PRO A 27 50.49 -12.47 49.02
C PRO A 27 49.04 -12.56 48.54
N LYS A 28 48.58 -13.80 48.28
CA LYS A 28 47.20 -14.12 47.91
C LYS A 28 46.31 -14.01 49.15
N ILE A 29 45.60 -12.89 49.28
CA ILE A 29 44.41 -12.79 50.13
C ILE A 29 43.36 -13.74 49.52
N PRO A 30 42.78 -14.70 50.27
CA PRO A 30 41.75 -15.58 49.73
C PRO A 30 40.45 -14.77 49.59
N PHE A 31 40.20 -14.24 48.39
CA PHE A 31 38.91 -13.64 48.04
C PHE A 31 37.83 -14.73 48.02
N GLY A 32 36.79 -14.55 48.82
CA GLY A 32 35.64 -15.46 48.93
C GLY A 32 34.79 -15.55 47.64
N PRO A 33 33.80 -16.47 47.60
CA PRO A 33 33.15 -16.96 46.37
C PRO A 33 32.21 -15.96 45.68
N PHE A 34 32.14 -14.71 46.13
CA PHE A 34 31.19 -13.70 45.65
C PHE A 34 31.80 -12.60 44.75
N ASN A 35 33.09 -12.68 44.40
CA ASN A 35 33.76 -11.67 43.56
C ASN A 35 34.17 -12.19 42.16
N LEU A 36 33.32 -12.96 41.50
CA LEU A 36 33.39 -13.11 40.04
C LEU A 36 32.65 -11.93 39.39
N PHE A 37 33.29 -10.76 39.36
CA PHE A 37 32.86 -9.67 38.48
C PHE A 37 33.20 -10.03 37.03
N ILE A 38 32.48 -11.02 36.47
CA ILE A 38 32.35 -11.12 35.03
C ILE A 38 31.51 -9.89 34.64
N GLN A 39 32.18 -8.78 34.32
CA GLN A 39 31.55 -7.71 33.58
C GLN A 39 31.12 -8.31 32.24
N ARG A 40 29.89 -8.84 32.18
CA ARG A 40 29.21 -9.12 30.92
C ARG A 40 29.04 -7.78 30.24
N ARG A 41 30.05 -7.37 29.47
CA ARG A 41 29.96 -6.23 28.58
C ARG A 41 28.97 -6.62 27.50
N TRP A 42 27.70 -6.31 27.73
CA TRP A 42 26.65 -6.43 26.73
C TRP A 42 27.15 -5.71 25.48
N LYS A 43 27.47 -6.46 24.43
CA LYS A 43 27.82 -5.86 23.14
C LYS A 43 26.62 -5.02 22.75
N LYS A 44 26.85 -3.73 22.47
CA LYS A 44 25.79 -2.86 21.96
C LYS A 44 25.13 -3.59 20.77
N PRO A 45 23.80 -3.69 20.72
CA PRO A 45 23.13 -4.37 19.62
C PRO A 45 23.60 -3.75 18.31
N ALA A 46 23.92 -4.59 17.33
CA ALA A 46 24.39 -4.12 16.03
C ALA A 46 23.35 -3.17 15.42
N ASN A 47 23.79 -2.01 14.96
CA ASN A 47 22.92 -1.03 14.29
C ASN A 47 22.70 -1.47 12.83
N THR A 48 21.88 -2.51 12.66
CA THR A 48 21.50 -3.05 11.36
C THR A 48 20.18 -2.45 10.91
N ALA A 49 19.85 -2.57 9.62
CA ALA A 49 18.55 -2.15 9.10
C ALA A 49 17.38 -2.84 9.82
N GLN A 50 17.57 -4.07 10.30
CA GLN A 50 16.55 -4.81 11.05
C GLN A 50 16.31 -4.22 12.44
N THR A 51 17.37 -3.93 13.21
CA THR A 51 17.20 -3.34 14.55
C THR A 51 16.58 -1.96 14.49
N ARG A 52 16.94 -1.15 13.48
CA ARG A 52 16.30 0.15 13.20
C ARG A 52 14.83 0.03 12.79
N LEU A 53 14.49 -1.00 12.03
CA LEU A 53 13.10 -1.28 11.68
C LEU A 53 12.32 -1.64 12.94
N GLU A 54 12.84 -2.51 13.81
CA GLU A 54 12.18 -2.93 15.05
C GLU A 54 12.01 -1.78 16.06
N SER A 55 13.01 -0.90 16.19
CA SER A 55 12.98 0.23 17.14
C SER A 55 12.25 1.48 16.63
N ARG A 56 11.61 1.42 15.45
CA ARG A 56 10.98 2.59 14.82
C ARG A 56 9.72 3.03 15.55
N THR A 57 9.36 4.31 15.41
CA THR A 57 8.06 4.80 15.83
C THR A 57 6.96 4.21 14.95
N ILE A 58 6.07 3.43 15.57
CA ILE A 58 5.00 2.71 14.88
C ILE A 58 3.81 3.63 14.63
N ASP A 59 3.35 3.67 13.39
CA ASP A 59 2.09 4.31 13.04
C ASP A 59 0.95 3.29 13.13
N SER A 60 0.10 3.41 14.17
CA SER A 60 -0.96 2.43 14.41
C SER A 60 -2.04 2.47 13.32
N LYS A 61 -2.32 3.64 12.75
CA LYS A 61 -3.38 3.83 11.75
C LYS A 61 -2.97 3.18 10.43
N LEU A 62 -1.76 3.46 9.96
CA LEU A 62 -1.24 2.86 8.73
C LEU A 62 -1.01 1.34 8.87
N ASN A 63 -0.66 0.86 10.06
CA ASN A 63 -0.59 -0.58 10.33
C ASN A 63 -1.95 -1.27 10.28
N ARG A 64 -3.00 -0.65 10.83
CA ARG A 64 -4.37 -1.18 10.74
C ARG A 64 -4.81 -1.25 9.28
N LEU A 65 -4.61 -0.17 8.53
CA LEU A 65 -4.86 -0.11 7.08
C LEU A 65 -4.14 -1.25 6.35
N THR A 66 -2.83 -1.41 6.55
CA THR A 66 -2.04 -2.47 5.90
C THR A 66 -2.60 -3.85 6.23
N THR A 67 -3.02 -4.07 7.49
CA THR A 67 -3.61 -5.35 7.91
C THR A 67 -4.91 -5.64 7.15
N TYR A 68 -5.77 -4.63 6.97
CA TYR A 68 -7.04 -4.79 6.26
C TYR A 68 -6.83 -5.01 4.76
N LEU A 69 -5.89 -4.28 4.14
CA LEU A 69 -5.54 -4.44 2.73
C LEU A 69 -4.97 -5.83 2.44
N LYS A 70 -4.15 -6.38 3.34
CA LYS A 70 -3.65 -7.76 3.20
C LYS A 70 -4.77 -8.78 3.29
N LYS A 71 -5.76 -8.58 4.19
CA LYS A 71 -6.97 -9.43 4.23
C LYS A 71 -7.78 -9.35 2.93
N LEU A 72 -7.97 -8.15 2.39
CA LEU A 72 -8.65 -7.97 1.10
C LEU A 72 -7.89 -8.67 -0.04
N LYS A 73 -6.55 -8.56 -0.08
CA LYS A 73 -5.70 -9.27 -1.06
C LYS A 73 -5.87 -10.79 -0.96
N THR A 74 -5.97 -11.33 0.25
CA THR A 74 -6.28 -12.76 0.49
C THR A 74 -7.66 -13.14 -0.05
N ILE A 75 -8.68 -12.33 0.19
CA ILE A 75 -10.05 -12.55 -0.31
C ILE A 75 -10.09 -12.51 -1.84
N LEU A 76 -9.42 -11.55 -2.47
CA LEU A 76 -9.35 -11.44 -3.92
C LEU A 76 -8.65 -12.64 -4.56
N LYS A 77 -7.60 -13.18 -3.94
CA LYS A 77 -6.98 -14.44 -4.38
C LYS A 77 -7.97 -15.62 -4.32
N ILE A 78 -8.79 -15.69 -3.27
CA ILE A 78 -9.84 -16.72 -3.17
C ILE A 78 -10.87 -16.52 -4.28
N TYR A 79 -11.28 -15.27 -4.54
CA TYR A 79 -12.17 -14.92 -5.65
C TYR A 79 -11.61 -15.41 -6.99
N GLU A 80 -10.35 -15.10 -7.29
CA GLU A 80 -9.67 -15.52 -8.52
C GLU A 80 -9.64 -17.05 -8.67
N LEU A 81 -9.28 -17.77 -7.60
CA LEU A 81 -9.29 -19.24 -7.58
C LEU A 81 -10.68 -19.84 -7.78
N MET A 82 -11.74 -19.17 -7.30
CA MET A 82 -13.12 -19.59 -7.51
C MET A 82 -13.58 -19.32 -8.95
N SER A 83 -13.26 -18.13 -9.49
CA SER A 83 -13.64 -17.69 -10.83
C SER A 83 -12.96 -18.50 -11.94
N ASN A 84 -11.70 -18.93 -11.74
CA ASN A 84 -10.97 -19.75 -12.70
C ASN A 84 -11.50 -21.19 -12.85
N ARG A 85 -12.54 -21.57 -12.10
CA ARG A 85 -13.08 -22.93 -12.14
C ARG A 85 -14.25 -23.06 -13.11
N LYS A 86 -14.19 -24.11 -13.93
CA LYS A 86 -15.24 -24.46 -14.90
C LYS A 86 -16.51 -25.07 -14.30
N ARG A 87 -16.52 -25.45 -13.01
CA ARG A 87 -17.56 -26.30 -12.39
C ARG A 87 -18.66 -25.53 -11.62
N GLY A 88 -18.93 -24.29 -12.01
CA GLY A 88 -20.04 -23.49 -11.46
C GLY A 88 -19.66 -22.50 -10.35
N PRO A 89 -20.62 -21.69 -9.88
CA PRO A 89 -20.37 -20.47 -9.08
C PRO A 89 -20.13 -20.72 -7.59
N PHE A 90 -20.07 -21.98 -7.15
CA PHE A 90 -19.91 -22.35 -5.73
C PHE A 90 -18.85 -23.42 -5.53
N VAL A 91 -18.29 -23.48 -4.33
CA VAL A 91 -17.19 -24.38 -3.97
C VAL A 91 -17.46 -25.04 -2.62
N SER A 92 -17.25 -26.36 -2.49
CA SER A 92 -17.32 -27.02 -1.18
C SER A 92 -16.17 -26.56 -0.27
N LEU A 93 -16.46 -26.32 1.02
CA LEU A 93 -15.44 -25.91 2.00
C LEU A 93 -14.30 -26.94 2.12
N GLN A 94 -14.61 -28.22 1.92
CA GLN A 94 -13.62 -29.31 1.87
C GLN A 94 -12.61 -29.15 0.72
N LEU A 95 -13.02 -28.58 -0.41
CA LEU A 95 -12.11 -28.32 -1.53
C LEU A 95 -11.34 -27.02 -1.30
N MET A 96 -11.98 -26.00 -0.72
CA MET A 96 -11.31 -24.75 -0.38
C MET A 96 -10.23 -24.93 0.69
N SER A 97 -10.34 -25.95 1.56
CA SER A 97 -9.31 -26.23 2.57
C SER A 97 -7.93 -26.51 1.95
N ARG A 98 -7.87 -27.06 0.73
CA ARG A 98 -6.62 -27.27 -0.02
C ARG A 98 -5.96 -25.97 -0.47
N TRP A 99 -6.72 -24.87 -0.52
CA TRP A 99 -6.22 -23.57 -0.94
C TRP A 99 -5.63 -22.75 0.21
N THR A 100 -5.73 -23.22 1.45
CA THR A 100 -5.16 -22.55 2.64
C THR A 100 -3.69 -22.17 2.44
N ASN A 101 -2.87 -23.12 1.98
CA ASN A 101 -1.45 -22.92 1.70
C ASN A 101 -1.20 -22.01 0.49
N ILE A 102 -2.04 -22.10 -0.55
CA ILE A 102 -1.91 -21.29 -1.78
C ILE A 102 -2.17 -19.81 -1.47
N VAL A 103 -3.20 -19.54 -0.68
CA VAL A 103 -3.61 -18.18 -0.32
C VAL A 103 -2.72 -17.63 0.80
N GLY A 104 -2.05 -18.49 1.57
CA GLY A 104 -1.21 -18.11 2.70
C GLY A 104 -2.02 -17.78 3.96
N LEU A 105 -3.10 -18.52 4.20
CA LEU A 105 -3.94 -18.35 5.38
C LEU A 105 -3.34 -19.08 6.60
N ASN A 106 -3.21 -18.37 7.71
CA ASN A 106 -2.81 -18.94 9.00
C ASN A 106 -3.98 -19.53 9.80
N VAL A 107 -5.20 -19.46 9.26
CA VAL A 107 -6.46 -19.87 9.89
C VAL A 107 -7.15 -20.88 8.97
N GLY A 108 -7.92 -21.80 9.55
CA GLY A 108 -8.72 -22.75 8.77
C GLY A 108 -9.66 -22.03 7.80
N MET A 109 -9.76 -22.53 6.57
CA MET A 109 -10.56 -21.88 5.51
C MET A 109 -12.03 -21.71 5.91
N GLY A 110 -12.64 -22.71 6.56
CA GLY A 110 -14.03 -22.61 7.02
C GLY A 110 -14.23 -21.49 8.06
N GLU A 111 -13.31 -21.35 9.01
CA GLU A 111 -13.33 -20.28 10.01
C GLU A 111 -13.12 -18.91 9.35
N PHE A 112 -12.22 -18.81 8.37
CA PHE A 112 -11.99 -17.57 7.63
C PHE A 112 -13.24 -17.12 6.86
N VAL A 113 -13.88 -18.06 6.15
CA VAL A 113 -15.10 -17.80 5.38
C VAL A 113 -16.23 -17.36 6.31
N HIS A 114 -16.43 -18.03 7.44
CA HIS A 114 -17.47 -17.66 8.41
C HIS A 114 -17.27 -16.29 9.06
N LYS A 115 -16.03 -15.80 9.16
CA LYS A 115 -15.73 -14.45 9.67
C LYS A 115 -16.16 -13.32 8.72
N HIS A 116 -16.43 -13.63 7.45
CA HIS A 116 -16.73 -12.65 6.40
C HIS A 116 -18.03 -12.98 5.63
N PRO A 117 -19.20 -12.99 6.30
CA PRO A 117 -20.49 -13.37 5.69
C PRO A 117 -20.96 -12.41 4.59
N HIS A 118 -20.57 -11.13 4.62
CA HIS A 118 -20.92 -10.15 3.56
C HIS A 118 -20.14 -10.37 2.25
N VAL A 119 -19.05 -11.15 2.31
CA VAL A 119 -18.23 -11.49 1.14
C VAL A 119 -18.54 -12.90 0.67
N PHE A 120 -18.77 -13.81 1.60
CA PHE A 120 -18.97 -15.23 1.33
C PHE A 120 -20.35 -15.71 1.81
N ASP A 121 -21.15 -16.19 0.86
CA ASP A 121 -22.42 -16.86 1.13
C ASP A 121 -22.15 -18.34 1.39
N VAL A 122 -22.28 -18.79 2.65
CA VAL A 122 -22.16 -20.21 3.00
C VAL A 122 -23.54 -20.85 3.06
N PHE A 123 -23.72 -21.95 2.32
CA PHE A 123 -24.97 -22.70 2.27
C PHE A 123 -24.71 -24.21 2.24
N THR A 124 -25.69 -25.01 2.67
CA THR A 124 -25.65 -26.46 2.53
C THR A 124 -26.19 -26.86 1.17
N HIS A 125 -25.44 -27.68 0.43
CA HIS A 125 -25.89 -28.15 -0.87
C HIS A 125 -27.15 -29.03 -0.71
N PRO A 126 -28.26 -28.76 -1.42
CA PRO A 126 -29.54 -29.45 -1.20
C PRO A 126 -29.45 -30.97 -1.38
N VAL A 127 -28.72 -31.41 -2.41
CA VAL A 127 -28.54 -32.85 -2.71
C VAL A 127 -27.39 -33.49 -1.90
N ARG A 128 -26.20 -32.88 -1.92
CA ARG A 128 -24.99 -33.50 -1.36
C ARG A 128 -24.80 -33.29 0.15
N ARG A 129 -25.64 -32.46 0.79
CA ARG A 129 -25.55 -32.04 2.21
C ARG A 129 -24.18 -31.51 2.65
N ASN A 130 -23.30 -31.18 1.70
CA ASN A 130 -21.99 -30.60 1.97
C ASN A 130 -22.08 -29.08 2.10
N LEU A 131 -21.26 -28.50 2.98
CA LEU A 131 -21.12 -27.05 3.10
C LEU A 131 -20.40 -26.48 1.86
N CYS A 132 -21.07 -25.57 1.19
CA CYS A 132 -20.59 -24.86 0.02
C CYS A 132 -20.54 -23.36 0.29
N CYS A 133 -19.61 -22.70 -0.39
CA CYS A 133 -19.40 -21.27 -0.35
C CYS A 133 -19.57 -20.72 -1.76
N ARG A 134 -20.32 -19.63 -1.87
CA ARG A 134 -20.39 -18.76 -3.04
C ARG A 134 -19.92 -17.36 -2.64
N ILE A 135 -19.52 -16.57 -3.62
CA ILE A 135 -19.18 -15.16 -3.41
C ILE A 135 -20.45 -14.33 -3.50
N SER A 136 -20.65 -13.43 -2.53
CA SER A 136 -21.82 -12.58 -2.48
C SER A 136 -21.92 -11.70 -3.74
N GLY A 137 -23.14 -11.51 -4.23
CA GLY A 137 -23.41 -10.67 -5.40
C GLY A 137 -22.93 -9.23 -5.22
N LYS A 138 -22.99 -8.70 -3.99
CA LYS A 138 -22.48 -7.37 -3.64
C LYS A 138 -20.97 -7.27 -3.89
N PHE A 139 -20.20 -8.23 -3.37
CA PHE A 139 -18.75 -8.24 -3.54
C PHE A 139 -18.37 -8.45 -5.00
N LYS A 140 -19.07 -9.35 -5.73
CA LYS A 140 -18.85 -9.54 -7.16
C LYS A 140 -19.12 -8.26 -7.96
N GLY A 141 -20.19 -7.52 -7.63
CA GLY A 141 -20.52 -6.24 -8.25
C GLY A 141 -19.38 -5.23 -8.10
N LEU A 142 -18.80 -5.10 -6.90
CA LEU A 142 -17.66 -4.20 -6.68
C LEU A 142 -16.41 -4.62 -7.47
N VAL A 143 -16.15 -5.92 -7.61
CA VAL A 143 -15.00 -6.41 -8.41
C VAL A 143 -15.19 -6.04 -9.89
N SER A 144 -16.39 -6.23 -10.43
CA SER A 144 -16.71 -5.81 -11.79
C SER A 144 -16.71 -4.28 -11.96
N GLU A 145 -17.11 -3.51 -10.95
CA GLU A 145 -17.00 -2.04 -10.93
C GLU A 145 -15.52 -1.62 -10.99
N GLU A 146 -14.63 -2.24 -10.22
CA GLU A 146 -13.18 -1.97 -10.29
C GLU A 146 -12.61 -2.29 -11.68
N GLU A 147 -12.95 -3.46 -12.24
CA GLU A 147 -12.50 -3.88 -13.58
C GLU A 147 -12.98 -2.93 -14.68
N GLY A 148 -14.21 -2.42 -14.59
CA GLY A 148 -14.75 -1.41 -15.51
C GLY A 148 -13.97 -0.11 -15.44
N LEU A 149 -13.80 0.44 -14.23
CA LEU A 149 -13.06 1.70 -14.02
C LEU A 149 -11.61 1.62 -14.49
N VAL A 150 -10.95 0.47 -14.30
CA VAL A 150 -9.58 0.26 -14.79
C VAL A 150 -9.51 0.33 -16.32
N LYS A 151 -10.51 -0.19 -17.02
CA LYS A 151 -10.60 -0.11 -18.48
C LYS A 151 -10.93 1.31 -18.95
N ASP A 152 -11.83 2.00 -18.26
CA ASP A 152 -12.20 3.38 -18.60
C ASP A 152 -11.03 4.36 -18.37
N CYS A 153 -10.17 4.08 -17.37
CA CYS A 153 -8.98 4.86 -17.06
C CYS A 153 -7.75 4.51 -17.89
N GLU A 154 -7.92 3.97 -19.10
CA GLU A 154 -6.83 3.49 -19.96
C GLU A 154 -5.79 4.58 -20.28
N LEU A 155 -6.23 5.79 -20.62
CA LEU A 155 -5.33 6.91 -20.93
C LEU A 155 -4.44 7.27 -19.73
N GLU A 156 -5.02 7.27 -18.53
CA GLU A 156 -4.28 7.56 -17.31
C GLU A 156 -3.30 6.42 -16.98
N CYS A 157 -3.66 5.17 -17.29
CA CYS A 157 -2.75 4.04 -17.20
C CYS A 157 -1.54 4.20 -18.15
N ALA A 158 -1.78 4.59 -19.40
CA ALA A 158 -0.71 4.89 -20.37
C ALA A 158 0.22 6.00 -19.84
N LYS A 159 -0.34 7.10 -19.35
CA LYS A 159 0.43 8.21 -18.74
C LYS A 159 1.32 7.76 -17.58
N ARG A 160 0.79 6.91 -16.68
CA ARG A 160 1.58 6.33 -15.57
C ARG A 160 2.74 5.48 -16.07
N VAL A 161 2.51 4.62 -17.07
CA VAL A 161 3.57 3.80 -17.66
C VAL A 161 4.62 4.66 -18.38
N LYS A 162 4.18 5.69 -19.12
CA LYS A 162 5.07 6.66 -19.79
C LYS A 162 5.99 7.33 -18.78
N ARG A 163 5.45 7.85 -17.68
CA ARG A 163 6.23 8.43 -16.58
C ARG A 163 7.21 7.44 -15.96
N LEU A 164 6.81 6.19 -15.73
CA LEU A 164 7.72 5.17 -15.23
C LEU A 164 8.90 4.90 -16.17
N LEU A 165 8.66 4.90 -17.49
CA LEU A 165 9.72 4.75 -18.48
C LEU A 165 10.64 5.98 -18.52
N MET A 166 10.08 7.20 -18.44
CA MET A 166 10.88 8.43 -18.39
C MET A 166 11.79 8.50 -17.14
N MET A 167 11.40 7.83 -16.05
CA MET A 167 12.25 7.68 -14.86
C MET A 167 13.40 6.67 -15.04
N SER A 168 13.33 5.80 -16.06
CA SER A 168 14.37 4.83 -16.33
C SER A 168 15.54 5.47 -17.08
N GLU A 169 16.76 5.07 -16.73
CA GLU A 169 17.98 5.62 -17.34
C GLU A 169 18.02 5.47 -18.86
N ASN A 170 17.47 4.37 -19.38
CA ASN A 170 17.47 4.03 -20.81
C ASN A 170 16.08 4.17 -21.45
N GLY A 171 15.09 4.71 -20.73
CA GLY A 171 13.70 4.72 -21.20
C GLY A 171 13.11 3.31 -21.38
N ARG A 172 13.64 2.31 -20.67
CA ARG A 172 13.32 0.89 -20.87
C ARG A 172 12.96 0.20 -19.56
N LEU A 173 11.88 -0.58 -19.56
CA LEU A 173 11.46 -1.38 -18.41
C LEU A 173 11.04 -2.78 -18.83
N HIS A 174 11.34 -3.76 -17.96
CA HIS A 174 10.85 -5.12 -18.16
C HIS A 174 9.34 -5.21 -17.93
N VAL A 175 8.61 -5.84 -18.87
CA VAL A 175 7.16 -6.13 -18.75
C VAL A 175 6.88 -6.94 -17.49
N HIS A 176 7.80 -7.83 -17.09
CA HIS A 176 7.69 -8.58 -15.86
C HIS A 176 7.61 -7.66 -14.64
N ALA A 177 8.45 -6.63 -14.54
CA ALA A 177 8.45 -5.70 -13.42
C ALA A 177 7.11 -4.94 -13.33
N LEU A 178 6.57 -4.49 -14.46
CA LEU A 178 5.25 -3.86 -14.53
C LEU A 178 4.13 -4.81 -14.09
N ARG A 179 4.20 -6.08 -14.52
CA ARG A 179 3.23 -7.11 -14.10
C ARG A 179 3.24 -7.36 -12.59
N LEU A 180 4.41 -7.27 -11.95
CA LEU A 180 4.55 -7.47 -10.50
C LEU A 180 3.86 -6.38 -9.66
N ILE A 181 3.73 -5.15 -10.18
CA ILE A 181 3.06 -4.01 -9.53
C ILE A 181 1.78 -3.56 -10.26
N ARG A 182 1.24 -4.43 -11.13
CA ARG A 182 0.10 -4.13 -12.01
C ARG A 182 -1.10 -3.61 -11.23
N ARG A 183 -1.46 -4.26 -10.13
CA ARG A 183 -2.61 -3.89 -9.30
C ARG A 183 -2.38 -2.57 -8.56
N GLU A 184 -1.15 -2.32 -8.11
CA GLU A 184 -0.75 -1.08 -7.45
C GLU A 184 -0.78 0.11 -8.42
N LEU A 185 -0.40 -0.08 -9.70
CA LEU A 185 -0.51 0.92 -10.76
C LEU A 185 -1.92 1.10 -11.32
N GLY A 186 -2.83 0.16 -11.03
CA GLY A 186 -4.19 0.16 -11.56
C GLY A 186 -4.26 -0.25 -13.03
N LEU A 187 -3.34 -1.10 -13.49
CA LEU A 187 -3.28 -1.57 -14.87
C LEU A 187 -4.25 -2.75 -15.12
N PRO A 188 -4.88 -2.82 -16.31
CA PRO A 188 -5.74 -3.95 -16.69
C PRO A 188 -4.94 -5.26 -16.79
N GLU A 189 -5.60 -6.42 -16.68
CA GLU A 189 -4.95 -7.73 -16.84
C GLU A 189 -4.25 -7.83 -18.22
N ASP A 190 -4.92 -7.33 -19.25
CA ASP A 190 -4.47 -7.38 -20.65
C ASP A 190 -3.66 -6.13 -21.05
N PHE A 191 -3.00 -5.46 -20.10
CA PHE A 191 -2.29 -4.18 -20.35
C PHE A 191 -1.28 -4.21 -21.49
N ARG A 192 -0.75 -5.38 -21.83
CA ARG A 192 0.17 -5.54 -22.95
C ARG A 192 -0.50 -5.25 -24.29
N GLU A 193 -1.76 -5.61 -24.46
CA GLU A 193 -2.51 -5.36 -25.69
C GLU A 193 -3.31 -4.08 -25.59
N SER A 194 -4.01 -3.87 -24.47
CA SER A 194 -4.86 -2.71 -24.29
C SER A 194 -4.06 -1.42 -24.18
N VAL A 195 -3.00 -1.38 -23.37
CA VAL A 195 -2.19 -0.17 -23.18
C VAL A 195 -1.02 -0.16 -24.16
N LEU A 196 -0.11 -1.13 -24.09
CA LEU A 196 1.11 -1.08 -24.90
C LEU A 196 0.84 -1.29 -26.40
N GLY A 197 -0.18 -2.09 -26.75
CA GLY A 197 -0.53 -2.37 -28.14
C GLY A 197 -1.32 -1.24 -28.83
N LYS A 198 -2.07 -0.45 -28.07
CA LYS A 198 -2.88 0.66 -28.59
C LYS A 198 -2.09 1.97 -28.73
N TYR A 199 -1.19 2.25 -27.78
CA TYR A 199 -0.38 3.47 -27.73
C TYR A 199 1.02 3.22 -28.33
N LYS A 200 1.07 2.81 -29.61
CA LYS A 200 2.33 2.48 -30.30
C LYS A 200 3.23 3.67 -30.57
N GLU A 201 2.65 4.86 -30.62
CA GLU A 201 3.40 6.11 -30.79
C GLU A 201 4.22 6.43 -29.52
N ASP A 202 3.73 6.01 -28.35
CA ASP A 202 4.42 6.21 -27.07
C ASP A 202 5.35 5.04 -26.71
N PHE A 203 4.93 3.80 -27.02
CA PHE A 203 5.57 2.58 -26.54
C PHE A 203 6.00 1.66 -27.67
N ARG A 204 7.25 1.20 -27.61
CA ARG A 204 7.79 0.13 -28.43
C ARG A 204 8.06 -1.10 -27.59
N LEU A 205 7.54 -2.25 -28.01
CA LEU A 205 7.79 -3.53 -27.35
C LEU A 205 8.94 -4.26 -28.06
N VAL A 206 10.09 -4.35 -27.40
CA VAL A 206 11.29 -5.06 -27.87
C VAL A 206 11.32 -6.46 -27.28
N ASP A 207 11.54 -7.47 -28.14
CA ASP A 207 11.61 -8.90 -27.79
C ASP A 207 10.42 -9.43 -26.97
N LEU A 208 9.27 -8.75 -27.02
CA LEU A 208 8.06 -9.07 -26.25
C LEU A 208 8.23 -9.00 -24.72
N GLU A 209 9.38 -8.59 -24.22
CA GLU A 209 9.75 -8.60 -22.80
C GLU A 209 10.14 -7.22 -22.27
N ILE A 210 10.57 -6.31 -23.13
CA ILE A 210 11.05 -4.98 -22.76
C ILE A 210 10.15 -3.93 -23.40
N VAL A 211 9.63 -3.02 -22.59
CA VAL A 211 8.93 -1.82 -23.06
C VAL A 211 9.93 -0.69 -23.14
N GLU A 212 9.97 -0.02 -24.29
CA GLU A 212 10.81 1.14 -24.57
C GLU A 212 9.93 2.35 -24.86
N LEU A 213 10.35 3.50 -24.35
CA LEU A 213 9.75 4.78 -24.65
C LEU A 213 10.19 5.26 -26.04
N VAL A 214 9.24 5.60 -26.91
CA VAL A 214 9.52 6.11 -28.25
C VAL A 214 9.55 7.64 -28.24
N ASP A 215 8.52 8.25 -27.66
CA ASP A 215 8.38 9.71 -27.62
C ASP A 215 8.41 10.26 -26.18
N THR A 216 9.24 11.29 -25.99
CA THR A 216 9.39 11.97 -24.70
C THR A 216 8.66 13.30 -24.77
N ASP A 217 7.37 13.25 -24.46
CA ASP A 217 6.57 14.47 -24.27
C ASP A 217 7.09 15.29 -23.07
N GLU A 218 7.52 16.53 -23.31
CA GLU A 218 8.02 17.44 -22.28
C GLU A 218 6.99 17.72 -21.16
N ASN A 219 5.69 17.64 -21.48
CA ASN A 219 4.60 17.92 -20.54
C ASN A 219 4.47 16.92 -19.38
N PHE A 220 5.07 15.73 -19.46
CA PHE A 220 5.01 14.72 -18.39
C PHE A 220 6.20 14.77 -17.43
N GLY A 221 7.18 15.65 -17.65
CA GLY A 221 8.43 15.73 -16.88
C GLY A 221 8.31 16.38 -15.49
N VAL A 222 7.10 16.76 -15.04
CA VAL A 222 6.90 17.39 -13.72
C VAL A 222 6.55 16.33 -12.67
N ALA A 223 7.47 16.13 -11.73
CA ALA A 223 7.28 15.23 -10.59
C ALA A 223 6.25 15.76 -9.59
N GLU A 224 5.59 14.85 -8.88
CA GLU A 224 4.50 15.20 -7.97
C GLU A 224 4.99 16.07 -6.80
N VAL A 225 6.24 15.84 -6.36
CA VAL A 225 6.92 16.69 -5.38
C VAL A 225 7.06 18.13 -5.86
N GLU A 226 7.24 18.36 -7.16
CA GLU A 226 7.43 19.70 -7.71
C GLU A 226 6.13 20.50 -7.72
N LYS A 227 5.01 19.85 -8.03
CA LYS A 227 3.68 20.46 -7.87
C LYS A 227 3.43 20.87 -6.42
N TRP A 228 3.83 20.03 -5.47
CA TRP A 228 3.77 20.37 -4.05
C TRP A 228 4.65 21.58 -3.73
N ARG A 229 5.90 21.64 -4.23
CA ARG A 229 6.80 22.79 -4.02
C ARG A 229 6.22 24.09 -4.58
N GLU A 230 5.63 24.04 -5.77
CA GLU A 230 4.98 25.19 -6.40
C GLU A 230 3.81 25.70 -5.55
N LYS A 231 2.99 24.76 -5.04
CA LYS A 231 1.88 25.08 -4.14
C LYS A 231 2.36 25.72 -2.84
N GLU A 232 3.40 25.18 -2.22
CA GLU A 232 3.98 25.72 -0.99
C GLU A 232 4.57 27.11 -1.20
N TYR A 233 5.19 27.38 -2.35
CA TYR A 233 5.67 28.70 -2.72
C TYR A 233 4.51 29.70 -2.85
N ARG A 234 3.48 29.34 -3.63
CA ARG A 234 2.36 30.24 -3.94
C ARG A 234 1.44 30.50 -2.75
N GLU A 235 1.20 29.49 -1.92
CA GLU A 235 0.22 29.57 -0.83
C GLU A 235 0.84 29.92 0.51
N LYS A 236 2.09 29.52 0.78
CA LYS A 236 2.75 29.72 2.09
C LYS A 236 3.92 30.70 2.07
N TRP A 237 4.22 31.30 0.92
CA TRP A 237 5.27 32.31 0.75
C TRP A 237 6.64 31.89 1.31
N LEU A 238 6.96 30.59 1.20
CA LEU A 238 8.26 30.07 1.62
C LEU A 238 9.34 30.45 0.61
N SER A 239 10.57 30.70 1.09
CA SER A 239 11.70 31.04 0.23
C SER A 239 12.01 29.92 -0.76
N GLU A 240 12.13 30.26 -2.05
CA GLU A 240 12.46 29.33 -3.14
C GLU A 240 13.73 28.53 -2.83
N PHE A 241 14.71 29.15 -2.17
CA PHE A 241 15.97 28.50 -1.80
C PHE A 241 15.78 27.32 -0.83
N GLU A 242 14.85 27.43 0.11
CA GLU A 242 14.60 26.39 1.11
C GLU A 242 13.71 25.25 0.56
N THR A 243 12.85 25.55 -0.41
CA THR A 243 11.86 24.60 -0.94
C THR A 243 12.27 23.91 -2.24
N LYS A 244 13.24 24.45 -2.98
CA LYS A 244 13.66 23.97 -4.31
C LYS A 244 13.89 22.46 -4.41
N PHE A 245 14.45 21.85 -3.37
CA PHE A 245 14.74 20.41 -3.30
C PHE A 245 14.04 19.72 -2.13
N ALA A 246 13.05 20.38 -1.52
CA ALA A 246 12.39 19.89 -0.32
C ALA A 246 11.36 18.79 -0.63
N PHE A 247 11.08 17.98 0.38
CA PHE A 247 10.01 16.98 0.40
C PHE A 247 9.01 17.30 1.52
N PRO A 248 7.74 16.89 1.37
CA PRO A 248 6.77 16.96 2.46
C PRO A 248 7.24 16.08 3.62
N ILE A 249 7.15 16.59 4.85
CA ILE A 249 7.58 15.86 6.05
C ILE A 249 6.45 15.77 7.05
N ASN A 250 5.98 14.55 7.30
CA ASN A 250 4.96 14.23 8.28
C ASN A 250 5.48 13.16 9.25
N PHE A 251 5.81 13.56 10.48
CA PHE A 251 6.25 12.61 11.50
C PHE A 251 5.06 11.92 12.20
N PRO A 252 5.17 10.62 12.54
CA PRO A 252 4.14 9.95 13.32
C PRO A 252 4.05 10.51 14.74
N THR A 253 2.88 10.37 15.36
CA THR A 253 2.68 10.71 16.77
C THR A 253 3.67 9.92 17.64
N GLY A 254 4.41 10.61 18.51
CA GLY A 254 5.43 10.00 19.38
C GLY A 254 6.81 9.81 18.74
N PHE A 255 7.07 10.42 17.57
CA PHE A 255 8.42 10.44 16.99
C PHE A 255 9.37 11.26 17.87
N LYS A 256 10.48 10.65 18.30
CA LYS A 256 11.49 11.32 19.13
C LYS A 256 12.46 12.08 18.23
N ILE A 257 12.41 13.41 18.31
CA ILE A 257 13.35 14.29 17.59
C ILE A 257 14.61 14.44 18.44
N GLU A 258 15.71 13.87 17.98
CA GLU A 258 17.02 13.99 18.64
C GLU A 258 17.62 15.41 18.45
N ARG A 259 18.54 15.79 19.35
CA ARG A 259 19.25 17.07 19.23
C ARG A 259 20.03 17.12 17.90
N GLY A 260 19.89 18.22 17.17
CA GLY A 260 20.52 18.41 15.86
C GLY A 260 19.83 17.67 14.70
N PHE A 261 18.77 16.88 14.95
CA PHE A 261 18.01 16.23 13.88
C PHE A 261 17.35 17.23 12.93
N ARG A 262 16.75 18.30 13.48
CA ARG A 262 16.08 19.34 12.68
C ARG A 262 17.04 20.05 11.72
N GLU A 263 18.25 20.37 12.19
CA GLU A 263 19.27 21.03 11.37
C GLU A 263 19.82 20.09 10.30
N LYS A 264 20.10 18.83 10.65
CA LYS A 264 20.47 17.79 9.67
C LYS A 264 19.38 17.62 8.61
N LEU A 265 18.12 17.60 9.02
CA LEU A 265 16.98 17.50 8.11
C LEU A 265 16.89 18.75 7.22
N LYS A 266 17.03 19.96 7.76
CA LYS A 266 17.04 21.21 6.98
C LYS A 266 18.15 21.18 5.92
N ASN A 267 19.37 20.82 6.31
CA ASN A 267 20.50 20.70 5.39
C ASN A 267 20.26 19.62 4.32
N TRP A 268 19.64 18.50 4.70
CA TRP A 268 19.27 17.45 3.75
C TRP A 268 18.16 17.91 2.78
N GLN A 269 17.18 18.69 3.24
CA GLN A 269 16.11 19.25 2.40
C GLN A 269 16.65 20.26 1.36
N MET A 270 17.67 21.04 1.72
CA MET A 270 18.33 21.98 0.80
C MET A 270 19.33 21.31 -0.18
N LEU A 271 19.72 20.06 0.07
CA LEU A 271 20.73 19.37 -0.76
C LEU A 271 20.26 19.24 -2.22
N PRO A 272 21.01 19.74 -3.21
CA PRO A 272 20.65 19.56 -4.62
C PRO A 272 20.77 18.09 -5.02
N TYR A 273 19.84 17.64 -5.85
CA TYR A 273 19.81 16.31 -6.44
C TYR A 273 19.20 16.39 -7.84
N LEU A 274 19.47 15.39 -8.68
CA LEU A 274 18.87 15.28 -10.02
C LEU A 274 17.42 14.82 -9.89
N LYS A 275 16.52 15.54 -10.54
CA LYS A 275 15.09 15.23 -10.48
C LYS A 275 14.79 13.90 -11.19
N PRO A 276 13.65 13.24 -10.88
CA PRO A 276 13.34 11.90 -11.41
C PRO A 276 13.31 11.79 -12.94
N TYR A 277 12.96 12.88 -13.63
CA TYR A 277 12.82 12.94 -15.09
C TYR A 277 14.02 13.62 -15.78
N GLU A 278 15.06 13.99 -15.04
CA GLU A 278 16.28 14.58 -15.61
C GLU A 278 17.30 13.48 -15.98
N GLY A 279 17.88 13.59 -17.18
CA GLY A 279 18.83 12.61 -17.72
C GLY A 279 20.15 12.53 -16.96
N ASN A 280 20.73 11.32 -16.94
CA ASN A 280 22.01 11.01 -16.28
C ASN A 280 23.25 11.62 -16.94
N GLU A 281 23.13 12.14 -18.16
CA GLU A 281 24.26 12.64 -18.94
C GLU A 281 24.98 13.82 -18.26
N VAL A 282 24.28 14.57 -17.41
CA VAL A 282 24.82 15.74 -16.69
C VAL A 282 25.78 15.36 -15.54
N VAL A 283 25.88 14.08 -15.16
CA VAL A 283 26.48 13.67 -13.87
C VAL A 283 27.91 13.18 -13.96
N GLN A 284 28.41 12.88 -15.16
CA GLN A 284 29.79 12.37 -15.30
C GLN A 284 30.86 13.43 -14.98
N VAL A 285 30.49 14.69 -14.74
CA VAL A 285 31.44 15.77 -14.47
C VAL A 285 31.44 16.16 -12.98
N GLY A 286 32.20 15.42 -12.16
CA GLY A 286 33.02 16.04 -11.11
C GLY A 286 32.46 16.33 -9.71
N ALA A 287 31.39 15.69 -9.21
CA ALA A 287 30.84 16.08 -7.91
C ALA A 287 31.37 15.29 -6.69
N CYS A 288 32.38 15.84 -6.02
CA CYS A 288 32.72 15.56 -4.62
C CYS A 288 31.52 15.84 -3.70
N GLY A 289 30.67 14.81 -3.51
CA GLY A 289 29.48 14.83 -2.65
C GLY A 289 28.63 13.55 -2.75
N GLY A 290 29.20 12.50 -3.36
CA GLY A 290 28.48 11.44 -4.07
C GLY A 290 27.36 10.76 -3.28
N LYS A 291 27.61 10.25 -2.08
CA LYS A 291 26.66 9.34 -1.42
C LYS A 291 25.32 9.99 -1.03
N ASN A 292 25.33 11.17 -0.42
CA ASN A 292 24.09 11.80 0.06
C ASN A 292 23.20 12.27 -1.09
N ARG A 293 23.80 12.67 -2.22
CA ARG A 293 23.06 13.04 -3.43
C ARG A 293 22.39 11.84 -4.08
N TYR A 294 23.09 10.71 -4.20
CA TYR A 294 22.49 9.45 -4.67
C TYR A 294 21.39 8.94 -3.72
N GLU A 295 21.59 9.04 -2.41
CA GLU A 295 20.53 8.70 -1.43
C GLU A 295 19.30 9.60 -1.59
N LYS A 296 19.49 10.92 -1.78
CA LYS A 296 18.38 11.85 -1.97
C LYS A 296 17.66 11.64 -3.31
N ARG A 297 18.41 11.36 -4.38
CA ARG A 297 17.83 10.98 -5.67
C ARG A 297 17.00 9.71 -5.55
N ALA A 298 17.51 8.68 -4.87
CA ALA A 298 16.75 7.46 -4.63
C ALA A 298 15.45 7.70 -3.85
N VAL A 299 15.46 8.62 -2.88
CA VAL A 299 14.22 9.08 -2.21
C VAL A 299 13.26 9.69 -3.22
N ALA A 300 13.75 10.55 -4.13
CA ALA A 300 12.91 11.16 -5.17
C ALA A 300 12.30 10.12 -6.12
N MET A 301 13.08 9.14 -6.59
CA MET A 301 12.60 8.07 -7.47
C MET A 301 11.51 7.23 -6.79
N ILE A 302 11.74 6.83 -5.53
CA ILE A 302 10.75 6.05 -4.77
C ILE A 302 9.50 6.89 -4.51
N HIS A 303 9.67 8.17 -4.17
CA HIS A 303 8.56 9.08 -3.95
C HIS A 303 7.69 9.19 -5.20
N GLU A 304 8.29 9.44 -6.36
CA GLU A 304 7.56 9.55 -7.62
C GLU A 304 6.88 8.23 -8.00
N LEU A 305 7.59 7.09 -7.89
CA LEU A 305 7.02 5.76 -8.13
C LEU A 305 5.79 5.49 -7.24
N LEU A 306 5.89 5.78 -5.94
CA LEU A 306 4.76 5.64 -5.03
C LEU A 306 3.64 6.60 -5.41
N SER A 307 3.97 7.83 -5.80
CA SER A 307 2.99 8.82 -6.27
C SER A 307 2.24 8.38 -7.52
N LEU A 308 2.83 7.57 -8.40
CA LEU A 308 2.15 7.01 -9.57
C LEU A 308 1.20 5.85 -9.23
N THR A 309 1.32 5.24 -8.04
CA THR A 309 0.45 4.13 -7.64
C THR A 309 -0.91 4.61 -7.13
N VAL A 310 -1.96 3.82 -7.35
CA VAL A 310 -3.35 4.16 -7.01
C VAL A 310 -3.52 4.44 -5.52
N GLU A 311 -2.89 3.64 -4.67
CA GLU A 311 -2.98 3.74 -3.21
C GLU A 311 -1.72 4.36 -2.58
N LYS A 312 -0.79 4.90 -3.38
CA LYS A 312 0.45 5.53 -2.88
C LYS A 312 1.29 4.62 -1.96
N MET A 313 1.30 3.32 -2.29
CA MET A 313 1.99 2.29 -1.52
C MET A 313 2.40 1.09 -2.40
N VAL A 314 3.52 0.44 -2.04
CA VAL A 314 4.08 -0.73 -2.75
C VAL A 314 4.81 -1.65 -1.77
N GLU A 315 4.87 -2.94 -2.06
CA GLU A 315 5.70 -3.91 -1.31
C GLU A 315 7.21 -3.65 -1.54
N VAL A 316 8.02 -3.62 -0.48
CA VAL A 316 9.47 -3.32 -0.55
C VAL A 316 10.21 -4.24 -1.51
N GLU A 317 9.82 -5.52 -1.57
CA GLU A 317 10.42 -6.52 -2.46
C GLU A 317 10.19 -6.18 -3.93
N ARG A 318 9.06 -5.55 -4.27
CA ARG A 318 8.72 -5.16 -5.64
C ARG A 318 9.61 -4.02 -6.13
N LEU A 319 10.00 -3.11 -5.22
CA LEU A 319 10.93 -2.01 -5.52
C LEU A 319 12.31 -2.51 -5.96
N ALA A 320 12.73 -3.70 -5.51
CA ALA A 320 14.02 -4.26 -5.88
C ALA A 320 14.14 -4.54 -7.38
N HIS A 321 13.03 -4.83 -8.07
CA HIS A 321 13.02 -5.08 -9.51
C HIS A 321 13.31 -3.82 -10.33
N PHE A 322 12.97 -2.64 -9.81
CA PHE A 322 13.22 -1.36 -10.48
C PHE A 322 14.57 -0.73 -10.12
N LYS A 323 15.29 -1.33 -9.17
CA LYS A 323 16.54 -0.75 -8.63
C LYS A 323 17.57 -0.49 -9.74
N LYS A 324 17.75 -1.45 -10.65
CA LYS A 324 18.71 -1.33 -11.76
C LYS A 324 18.21 -0.34 -12.80
N ASP A 325 16.94 -0.43 -13.17
CA ASP A 325 16.35 0.37 -14.25
C ASP A 325 16.29 1.87 -13.92
N PHE A 326 16.22 2.23 -12.63
CA PHE A 326 16.23 3.62 -12.13
C PHE A 326 17.61 4.10 -11.64
N GLY A 327 18.69 3.35 -11.88
CA GLY A 327 20.02 3.80 -11.46
C GLY A 327 20.22 3.88 -9.95
N MET A 328 19.43 3.14 -9.17
CA MET A 328 19.47 3.22 -7.71
C MET A 328 20.59 2.34 -7.17
N GLU A 329 21.81 2.88 -7.06
CA GLU A 329 22.95 2.15 -6.51
C GLU A 329 22.91 1.94 -4.98
N VAL A 330 21.93 2.56 -4.31
CA VAL A 330 21.78 2.53 -2.85
C VAL A 330 20.91 1.38 -2.36
N ASN A 331 21.05 1.03 -1.07
CA ASN A 331 20.18 0.05 -0.43
C ASN A 331 18.80 0.68 -0.17
N VAL A 332 17.79 0.29 -0.96
CA VAL A 332 16.40 0.79 -0.88
C VAL A 332 15.87 0.72 0.55
N ARG A 333 16.09 -0.37 1.28
CA ARG A 333 15.59 -0.53 2.65
C ARG A 333 16.24 0.48 3.60
N GLU A 334 17.53 0.75 3.45
CA GLU A 334 18.23 1.73 4.29
C GLU A 334 17.76 3.15 4.01
N VAL A 335 17.55 3.49 2.75
CA VAL A 335 17.02 4.82 2.34
C VAL A 335 15.65 5.05 2.95
N LEU A 336 14.74 4.09 2.83
CA LEU A 336 13.40 4.16 3.41
C LEU A 336 13.45 4.35 4.94
N LEU A 337 14.37 3.67 5.64
CA LEU A 337 14.55 3.78 7.09
C LEU A 337 15.25 5.07 7.54
N LYS A 338 16.00 5.74 6.66
CA LYS A 338 16.62 7.05 6.92
C LYS A 338 15.62 8.20 6.79
N SER A 339 14.53 8.00 6.05
CA SER A 339 13.53 9.03 5.74
C SER A 339 12.14 8.76 6.35
N PRO A 340 12.01 8.59 7.69
CA PRO A 340 10.76 8.18 8.34
C PRO A 340 9.66 9.25 8.29
N GLY A 341 9.99 10.50 7.94
CA GLY A 341 9.02 11.59 7.76
C GLY A 341 8.34 11.59 6.39
N ILE A 342 8.93 10.92 5.38
CA ILE A 342 8.39 10.80 4.03
C ILE A 342 7.72 9.43 3.87
N PHE A 343 8.44 8.37 4.26
CA PHE A 343 7.99 7.00 4.09
C PHE A 343 7.63 6.34 5.41
N TYR A 344 6.64 5.47 5.35
CA TYR A 344 6.33 4.54 6.42
C TYR A 344 6.50 3.10 5.92
N ILE A 345 7.23 2.27 6.69
CA ILE A 345 7.33 0.83 6.44
C ILE A 345 6.42 0.10 7.40
N SER A 346 5.39 -0.58 6.89
CA SER A 346 4.60 -1.54 7.65
C SER A 346 5.22 -2.94 7.57
N THR A 347 5.31 -3.59 8.73
CA THR A 347 5.74 -4.99 8.88
C THR A 347 4.55 -5.91 9.15
N LYS A 348 3.33 -5.48 8.81
CA LYS A 348 2.12 -6.28 9.00
C LYS A 348 1.96 -7.26 7.83
N GLY A 349 1.92 -8.55 8.15
CA GLY A 349 1.88 -9.65 7.16
C GLY A 349 3.27 -10.26 6.96
N SER A 350 3.43 -11.03 5.88
CA SER A 350 4.71 -11.67 5.52
C SER A 350 5.69 -10.72 4.83
N THR A 351 5.18 -9.81 4.01
CA THR A 351 5.97 -8.85 3.22
C THR A 351 5.90 -7.46 3.83
N HIS A 352 6.98 -6.69 3.73
CA HIS A 352 6.98 -5.28 4.14
C HIS A 352 6.35 -4.38 3.07
N THR A 353 5.45 -3.48 3.47
CA THR A 353 4.81 -2.49 2.58
C THR A 353 5.33 -1.09 2.91
N VAL A 354 5.76 -0.35 1.89
CA VAL A 354 6.10 1.07 1.97
C VAL A 354 4.86 1.89 1.64
N ILE A 355 4.59 2.92 2.42
CA ILE A 355 3.49 3.85 2.26
C ILE A 355 4.05 5.27 2.26
N LEU A 356 3.57 6.10 1.34
CA LEU A 356 3.89 7.52 1.31
C LEU A 356 3.06 8.26 2.38
N ARG A 357 3.70 8.92 3.33
CA ARG A 357 3.00 9.50 4.49
C ARG A 357 2.15 10.71 4.15
N GLU A 358 2.64 11.57 3.27
CA GLU A 358 1.94 12.80 2.88
C GLU A 358 0.60 12.51 2.21
N ALA A 359 0.46 11.35 1.55
CA ALA A 359 -0.75 10.98 0.84
C ALA A 359 -1.90 10.55 1.77
N TYR A 360 -1.65 10.35 3.07
CA TYR A 360 -2.64 9.78 3.98
C TYR A 360 -2.98 10.73 5.13
N SER A 361 -4.28 10.91 5.37
CA SER A 361 -4.81 11.57 6.56
C SER A 361 -5.81 10.64 7.26
N LYS A 362 -5.64 10.45 8.58
CA LYS A 362 -6.50 9.60 9.42
C LYS A 362 -6.71 8.16 8.91
N GLY A 363 -5.82 7.63 8.05
CA GLY A 363 -5.95 6.29 7.46
C GLY A 363 -6.78 6.22 6.18
N CYS A 364 -7.01 7.37 5.54
CA CYS A 364 -7.61 7.50 4.22
C CYS A 364 -6.66 8.29 3.31
N LEU A 365 -6.73 8.03 2.01
CA LEU A 365 -6.02 8.80 1.00
C LEU A 365 -6.59 10.23 0.94
N ILE A 366 -5.72 11.25 0.88
CA ILE A 366 -6.11 12.66 0.83
C ILE A 366 -6.77 12.98 -0.51
N GLU A 367 -6.18 12.51 -1.60
CA GLU A 367 -6.68 12.67 -2.97
C GLU A 367 -7.17 11.31 -3.49
N PRO A 368 -8.46 10.97 -3.32
CA PRO A 368 -8.99 9.68 -3.70
C PRO A 368 -9.13 9.53 -5.22
N ASN A 369 -8.65 8.41 -5.75
CA ASN A 369 -8.89 8.00 -7.14
C ASN A 369 -10.17 7.14 -7.24
N PRO A 370 -10.86 7.09 -8.40
CA PRO A 370 -12.04 6.25 -8.59
C PRO A 370 -11.81 4.78 -8.21
N ILE A 371 -10.68 4.21 -8.64
CA ILE A 371 -10.27 2.83 -8.31
C ILE A 371 -10.11 2.66 -6.78
N TYR A 372 -9.51 3.65 -6.11
CA TYR A 372 -9.34 3.62 -4.65
C TYR A 372 -10.69 3.64 -3.93
N VAL A 373 -11.66 4.44 -4.40
CA VAL A 373 -13.01 4.51 -3.80
C VAL A 373 -13.68 3.14 -3.81
N VAL A 374 -13.63 2.41 -4.94
CA VAL A 374 -14.20 1.06 -5.02
C VAL A 374 -13.45 0.08 -4.13
N ARG A 375 -12.11 0.12 -4.09
CA ARG A 375 -11.31 -0.69 -3.17
C ARG A 375 -11.66 -0.43 -1.71
N ARG A 376 -12.02 0.80 -1.35
CA ARG A 376 -12.50 1.15 0.00
C ARG A 376 -13.87 0.56 0.28
N LYS A 377 -14.83 0.64 -0.65
CA LYS A 377 -16.13 -0.06 -0.53
C LYS A 377 -15.93 -1.56 -0.29
N MET A 378 -15.00 -2.19 -1.02
CA MET A 378 -14.66 -3.60 -0.80
C MET A 378 -14.07 -3.85 0.60
N LEU A 379 -13.16 -2.99 1.04
CA LEU A 379 -12.56 -3.06 2.37
C LEU A 379 -13.64 -2.96 3.46
N ASP A 380 -14.60 -2.06 3.29
CA ASP A 380 -15.67 -1.83 4.25
C ASP A 380 -16.58 -3.06 4.37
N LEU A 381 -16.90 -3.74 3.26
CA LEU A 381 -17.60 -5.04 3.28
C LEU A 381 -16.81 -6.11 4.05
N VAL A 382 -15.49 -6.15 3.89
CA VAL A 382 -14.62 -7.09 4.62
C VAL A 382 -14.62 -6.77 6.12
N LEU A 383 -14.69 -5.49 6.48
CA LEU A 383 -14.64 -5.00 7.87
C LEU A 383 -15.96 -5.15 8.63
N GLN A 384 -17.11 -5.14 7.94
CA GLN A 384 -18.42 -5.42 8.55
C GLN A 384 -18.43 -6.76 9.30
N GLY A 385 -17.68 -7.76 8.79
CA GLY A 385 -17.47 -9.04 9.47
C GLY A 385 -18.80 -9.71 9.86
N CYS A 386 -18.89 -10.32 11.04
CA CYS A 386 -20.15 -10.89 11.53
C CYS A 386 -21.05 -9.87 12.26
N ARG A 387 -20.67 -8.60 12.37
CA ARG A 387 -21.34 -7.63 13.25
C ARG A 387 -22.66 -7.10 12.66
N ASN A 388 -22.80 -7.12 11.33
CA ASN A 388 -23.96 -6.56 10.62
C ASN A 388 -24.78 -7.63 9.87
N THR A 389 -24.74 -8.89 10.30
CA THR A 389 -25.51 -9.97 9.64
C THR A 389 -27.03 -9.78 9.70
N ARG A 390 -27.54 -8.92 10.60
CA ARG A 390 -28.97 -8.56 10.67
C ARG A 390 -29.44 -7.73 9.48
N GLU A 391 -28.58 -6.88 8.91
CA GLU A 391 -28.87 -6.13 7.68
C GLU A 391 -28.98 -7.09 6.48
N LEU A 392 -28.14 -8.13 6.41
CA LEU A 392 -28.26 -9.18 5.40
C LEU A 392 -29.58 -9.95 5.53
N GLN A 393 -30.02 -10.24 6.76
CA GLN A 393 -31.32 -10.90 7.00
C GLN A 393 -32.48 -10.02 6.55
N ALA A 394 -32.47 -8.72 6.86
CA ALA A 394 -33.50 -7.78 6.43
C ALA A 394 -33.53 -7.61 4.90
N GLU A 395 -32.37 -7.49 4.24
CA GLU A 395 -32.30 -7.41 2.78
C GLU A 395 -32.73 -8.72 2.10
N GLU A 396 -32.38 -9.89 2.68
CA GLU A 396 -32.88 -11.18 2.21
C GLU A 396 -34.40 -11.31 2.39
N GLU A 397 -34.96 -10.81 3.49
CA GLU A 397 -36.41 -10.80 3.74
C GLU A 397 -37.14 -9.87 2.76
N ILE A 398 -36.59 -8.68 2.48
CA ILE A 398 -37.11 -7.77 1.45
C ILE A 398 -37.06 -8.42 0.07
N LYS A 399 -35.95 -9.09 -0.28
CA LYS A 399 -35.78 -9.78 -1.57
C LYS A 399 -36.67 -11.03 -1.71
N LYS A 400 -36.85 -11.81 -0.65
CA LYS A 400 -37.82 -12.92 -0.61
C LYS A 400 -39.25 -12.40 -0.72
N GLY A 401 -39.53 -11.26 -0.08
CA GLY A 401 -40.78 -10.52 -0.21
C GLY A 401 -41.06 -10.12 -1.66
N SER A 402 -40.11 -9.46 -2.33
CA SER A 402 -40.25 -9.05 -3.74
C SER A 402 -40.38 -10.25 -4.68
N ASP A 403 -39.57 -11.30 -4.52
CA ASP A 403 -39.64 -12.52 -5.34
C ASP A 403 -40.95 -13.30 -5.12
N SER A 404 -41.54 -13.22 -3.93
CA SER A 404 -42.86 -13.81 -3.64
C SER A 404 -44.01 -13.02 -4.27
N LEU A 405 -43.91 -11.68 -4.32
CA LEU A 405 -44.87 -10.80 -4.98
C LEU A 405 -44.81 -10.97 -6.49
N ILE A 406 -43.61 -11.09 -7.06
CA ILE A 406 -43.40 -11.41 -8.47
C ILE A 406 -44.00 -12.79 -8.80
N ARG A 407 -43.75 -13.82 -7.99
CA ARG A 407 -44.38 -15.15 -8.19
C ARG A 407 -45.91 -15.14 -8.08
N LYS A 408 -46.48 -14.30 -7.21
CA LYS A 408 -47.94 -14.11 -7.14
C LYS A 408 -48.49 -13.39 -8.37
N ALA A 409 -47.75 -12.42 -8.91
CA ALA A 409 -48.13 -11.71 -10.14
C ALA A 409 -48.12 -12.61 -11.40
N PHE A 410 -47.27 -13.65 -11.44
CA PHE A 410 -47.27 -14.63 -12.53
C PHE A 410 -48.29 -15.79 -12.35
N ALA A 411 -48.94 -15.89 -11.19
CA ALA A 411 -50.00 -16.88 -10.92
C ALA A 411 -51.42 -16.32 -11.12
N GLY A 412 -51.56 -15.00 -11.31
CA GLY A 412 -52.82 -14.35 -11.69
C GLY A 412 -52.72 -13.83 -13.12
N ASN A 413 -53.59 -14.31 -14.00
CA ASN A 413 -53.61 -13.92 -15.41
C ASN A 413 -53.73 -12.40 -15.62
N THR A 414 -52.92 -11.92 -16.56
CA THR A 414 -53.13 -10.85 -17.56
C THR A 414 -54.24 -9.84 -17.31
N THR A 415 -53.86 -8.59 -17.03
CA THR A 415 -54.37 -7.41 -17.74
C THR A 415 -53.30 -6.32 -17.82
N VAL A 416 -53.23 -5.70 -18.99
CA VAL A 416 -52.33 -4.63 -19.39
C VAL A 416 -52.53 -3.41 -18.49
N GLY A 417 -51.44 -2.89 -17.94
CA GLY A 417 -51.42 -1.68 -17.11
C GLY A 417 -50.00 -1.18 -16.91
N GLU A 418 -49.72 -0.06 -17.56
CA GLU A 418 -48.51 0.77 -17.60
C GLU A 418 -47.84 0.97 -16.22
N TRP A 419 -46.56 0.63 -16.10
CA TRP A 419 -45.75 0.94 -14.91
C TRP A 419 -44.78 2.08 -15.23
N VAL A 420 -45.17 3.28 -14.81
CA VAL A 420 -44.31 4.46 -14.75
C VAL A 420 -43.39 4.33 -13.53
N VAL A 421 -42.09 4.42 -13.75
CA VAL A 421 -41.06 4.53 -12.70
C VAL A 421 -41.00 6.00 -12.27
N PRO A 422 -41.22 6.36 -10.98
CA PRO A 422 -40.99 7.73 -10.53
C PRO A 422 -39.50 8.01 -10.45
N ILE A 423 -39.05 8.84 -11.39
CA ILE A 423 -37.75 9.51 -11.41
C ILE A 423 -37.70 10.46 -10.21
N LEU A 424 -36.67 10.30 -9.37
CA LEU A 424 -36.30 11.26 -8.33
C LEU A 424 -35.52 12.41 -8.97
N GLU A 425 -36.22 13.46 -9.37
CA GLU A 425 -35.65 14.79 -9.53
C GLU A 425 -36.68 15.82 -9.06
N SER A 426 -36.38 16.49 -7.94
CA SER A 426 -36.50 17.94 -7.77
C SER A 426 -36.35 18.30 -6.29
N PHE A 427 -35.23 18.95 -5.96
CA PHE A 427 -35.17 19.87 -4.84
C PHE A 427 -34.45 21.10 -5.36
N ASP A 428 -35.23 22.11 -5.73
CA ASP A 428 -34.80 23.50 -5.67
C ASP A 428 -35.98 24.37 -5.26
N ASN A 429 -35.70 25.20 -4.25
CA ASN A 429 -36.24 26.52 -3.92
C ASN A 429 -37.72 26.71 -3.59
N VAL A 430 -37.94 27.08 -2.32
CA VAL A 430 -38.93 28.11 -1.95
C VAL A 430 -38.25 29.06 -0.96
N ASN A 431 -37.97 30.28 -1.41
CA ASN A 431 -37.97 31.48 -0.58
C ASN A 431 -39.41 31.99 -0.55
N ASP A 432 -39.89 32.42 0.61
CA ASP A 432 -40.74 33.60 0.68
C ASP A 432 -40.62 34.27 2.06
N HIS A 433 -40.60 35.60 1.98
CA HIS A 433 -40.52 36.58 3.05
C HIS A 433 -41.75 36.57 3.94
N ASP A 434 -41.58 36.95 5.21
CA ASP A 434 -42.44 37.94 5.88
C ASP A 434 -41.74 38.44 7.16
N ASP A 435 -41.47 39.75 7.20
CA ASP A 435 -41.14 40.58 8.38
C ASP A 435 -42.41 41.37 8.72
N PRO A 436 -42.68 41.73 10.00
CA PRO A 436 -42.26 43.07 10.42
C PRO A 436 -41.88 43.27 11.91
N ALA A 437 -40.78 44.02 12.10
CA ALA A 437 -40.52 45.16 13.00
C ALA A 437 -41.05 45.22 14.46
N GLU A 438 -40.11 45.44 15.39
CA GLU A 438 -40.12 46.46 16.48
C GLU A 438 -38.68 46.56 17.06
N ILE A 439 -37.88 47.58 16.67
CA ILE A 439 -37.49 48.78 17.44
C ILE A 439 -37.16 48.51 18.93
N ILE A 440 -35.88 48.71 19.31
CA ILE A 440 -35.42 49.64 20.37
C ILE A 440 -33.93 49.92 20.17
N ASP A 441 -33.64 51.22 20.21
CA ASP A 441 -32.40 51.96 20.07
C ASP A 441 -31.57 51.95 21.37
N ALA A 442 -30.24 51.98 21.23
CA ALA A 442 -29.31 52.70 22.12
C ALA A 442 -27.86 52.51 21.64
N SER A 443 -27.38 53.56 20.96
CA SER A 443 -25.99 53.98 20.78
C SER A 443 -25.13 53.92 22.05
N GLU A 444 -23.83 53.61 21.90
CA GLU A 444 -22.74 54.55 22.26
C GLU A 444 -21.37 54.05 21.74
N GLU A 445 -20.68 54.98 21.06
CA GLU A 445 -19.27 54.94 20.66
C GLU A 445 -18.35 55.01 21.90
N PHE A 446 -17.13 54.45 21.84
CA PHE A 446 -15.92 55.18 22.25
C PHE A 446 -14.60 54.50 21.83
N ASP A 447 -13.83 55.24 21.04
CA ASP A 447 -12.38 55.34 20.79
C ASP A 447 -11.36 54.29 21.30
N GLY A 448 -10.56 53.83 20.33
CA GLY A 448 -9.17 54.25 20.13
C GLY A 448 -8.25 54.46 21.34
N CYS A 449 -7.32 53.50 21.51
CA CYS A 449 -5.89 53.72 21.80
C CYS A 449 -5.08 52.51 21.32
#